data_AF-A0ABD4EIQ9-F1
#
_entry.id   AF-A0ABD4EIQ9-F1
#
_cell.length_a   1.000
_cell.length_b   1.000
_cell.length_c   1.000
_cell.angle_alpha   90.00
_cell.angle_beta   90.00
_cell.angle_gamma   90.00
#
_symmetry.space_group_name_H-M   'P 1'
#
loop_
_entity.id
_entity.type
_entity.pdbx_description
1 polymer ?
#
loop_
_entity_poly.entity_id
_entity_poly.type
_entity_poly.pdbx_seq_one_letter_code
_entity_poly.pdbx_strand_id
1 'polypeptide(L)' 'KRYNIPTKQAPELKLKGDGDLKGSSVGSKSLEFTFVENKKENIYFADAVQFTPSEDNKS' A
#
# COMPACT_ATOMS: atom_id res chain seq x y z
N LYS A 1 -19.28 3.44 7.71
CA LYS A 1 -18.25 4.11 6.87
C LYS A 1 -17.08 4.52 7.78
N ARG A 2 -15.83 4.32 7.37
CA ARG A 2 -14.63 4.61 8.19
C ARG A 2 -14.02 6.01 7.94
N TYR A 3 -14.08 6.49 6.70
CA TYR A 3 -13.55 7.79 6.30
C TYR A 3 -14.60 8.59 5.51
N ASN A 4 -14.55 9.92 5.62
CA ASN A 4 -15.29 10.83 4.75
C ASN A 4 -14.41 11.15 3.52
N ILE A 5 -14.58 10.40 2.44
CA ILE A 5 -13.80 10.57 1.21
C ILE A 5 -14.50 11.63 0.35
N PRO A 6 -13.89 12.82 0.14
CA PRO A 6 -14.57 13.99 -0.45
C PRO A 6 -14.61 13.94 -1.98
N THR A 7 -14.87 12.77 -2.55
CA THR A 7 -15.02 12.58 -4.00
C THR A 7 -16.05 11.49 -4.29
N LYS A 8 -16.71 11.60 -5.43
CA LYS A 8 -17.67 10.60 -5.93
C LYS A 8 -17.03 9.64 -6.95
N GLN A 9 -15.77 9.87 -7.31
CA GLN A 9 -15.04 9.03 -8.25
C GLN A 9 -14.80 7.64 -7.64
N ALA A 10 -14.91 6.59 -8.46
CA ALA A 10 -14.54 5.24 -8.03
C ALA A 10 -13.00 5.13 -7.98
N PRO A 11 -12.43 4.41 -7.01
CA PRO A 11 -10.99 4.25 -6.93
C PRO A 11 -10.47 3.22 -7.93
N GLU A 12 -9.23 3.43 -8.38
CA GLU A 12 -8.40 2.39 -8.99
C GLU A 12 -7.69 1.58 -7.90
N LEU A 13 -7.67 0.25 -8.01
CA LEU A 13 -6.90 -0.63 -7.12
C LEU A 13 -5.52 -0.90 -7.75
N LYS A 14 -4.47 -0.38 -7.13
CA LYS A 14 -3.07 -0.61 -7.53
C LYS A 14 -2.42 -1.61 -6.58
N LEU A 15 -1.99 -2.75 -7.10
CA LEU A 15 -1.17 -3.72 -6.36
C LEU A 15 0.30 -3.42 -6.61
N LYS A 16 1.05 -3.16 -5.54
CA LYS A 16 2.47 -2.79 -5.58
C LYS A 16 3.29 -3.86 -4.89
N GLY A 17 4.35 -4.31 -5.56
CA GLY A 17 5.29 -5.27 -5.00
C GLY A 17 6.70 -5.00 -5.49
N ASP A 18 7.68 -5.15 -4.61
CA ASP A 18 9.10 -5.14 -4.94
C ASP A 18 9.76 -6.49 -4.63
N GLY A 19 11.02 -6.67 -5.06
CA GLY A 19 11.78 -7.91 -4.90
C GLY A 19 11.61 -8.90 -6.04
N ASP A 20 12.11 -10.12 -5.83
CA ASP A 20 11.98 -11.21 -6.82
C ASP A 20 10.52 -11.67 -6.92
N LEU A 21 10.01 -11.75 -8.16
CA LEU A 21 8.67 -12.25 -8.49
C LEU A 21 8.44 -13.67 -7.98
N LYS A 22 9.50 -14.48 -7.86
CA LYS A 22 9.42 -15.84 -7.31
C LYS A 22 9.21 -15.90 -5.79
N GLY A 23 9.23 -14.75 -5.11
CA GLY A 23 9.02 -14.65 -3.68
C GLY A 23 10.35 -14.68 -2.93
N SER A 24 10.94 -13.51 -2.75
CA SER A 24 11.94 -13.29 -1.70
C SER A 24 11.23 -13.16 -0.36
N SER A 25 11.78 -13.75 0.71
CA SER A 25 11.32 -13.48 2.09
C SER A 25 11.55 -12.03 2.52
N VAL A 26 12.32 -11.28 1.73
CA VAL A 26 12.57 -9.84 1.87
C VAL A 26 11.96 -9.16 0.65
N GLY A 27 10.77 -8.59 0.81
CA GLY A 27 10.03 -7.87 -0.23
C GLY A 27 8.76 -7.27 0.34
N SER A 28 8.38 -6.09 -0.15
CA SER A 28 7.21 -5.35 0.28
C SER A 28 6.02 -5.67 -0.62
N LYS A 29 4.87 -5.94 0.00
CA LYS A 29 3.59 -6.03 -0.69
C LYS A 29 2.66 -4.96 -0.12
N SER A 30 2.19 -4.09 -0.98
CA SER A 30 1.23 -3.05 -0.63
C SER A 30 0.13 -2.95 -1.68
N LEU A 31 -0.99 -2.38 -1.27
CA LEU A 31 -2.08 -2.03 -2.16
C LEU A 31 -2.45 -0.57 -1.95
N GLU A 32 -3.00 0.04 -2.99
CA GLU A 32 -3.50 1.41 -2.93
C GLU A 32 -4.86 1.48 -3.63
N PHE A 33 -5.83 2.12 -2.98
CA PHE A 33 -7.06 2.59 -3.61
C PHE A 33 -6.89 4.08 -3.95
N THR A 34 -6.68 4.39 -5.21
CA THR A 34 -6.44 5.77 -5.70
C THR A 34 -7.75 6.34 -6.26
N PHE A 35 -8.31 7.37 -5.63
CA PHE A 35 -9.55 8.02 -6.08
C PHE A 35 -9.29 9.20 -7.03
N VAL A 36 -8.26 9.98 -6.73
CA VAL A 36 -7.82 11.13 -7.53
C VAL A 36 -6.30 11.19 -7.47
N GLU A 37 -5.66 11.33 -8.62
CA GLU A 37 -4.20 11.49 -8.72
C GLU A 37 -3.88 12.52 -9.81
N ASN A 38 -3.48 13.73 -9.41
CA ASN A 38 -3.04 14.78 -10.32
C ASN A 38 -2.13 15.80 -9.60
N LYS A 39 -1.65 16.82 -10.33
CA LYS A 39 -0.73 17.85 -9.78
C LYS A 39 -1.34 18.75 -8.69
N LYS A 40 -2.67 18.83 -8.59
CA LYS A 40 -3.39 19.73 -7.66
C LYS A 40 -4.01 18.99 -6.47
N GLU A 41 -4.44 17.75 -6.67
CA GLU A 41 -5.16 16.97 -5.66
C GLU A 41 -4.76 15.49 -5.76
N ASN A 42 -4.58 14.87 -4.59
CA ASN A 42 -4.31 13.45 -4.46
C ASN A 42 -5.15 12.89 -3.30
N ILE A 43 -6.03 11.94 -3.60
CA ILE A 43 -6.88 11.25 -2.62
C ILE A 43 -6.69 9.76 -2.82
N TYR A 44 -6.05 9.10 -1.86
CA TYR A 44 -5.81 7.67 -1.88
C TYR A 44 -5.79 7.07 -0.48
N PHE A 45 -5.97 5.75 -0.41
CA PHE A 45 -5.73 4.94 0.77
C PHE A 45 -4.69 3.89 0.42
N ALA A 46 -3.64 3.77 1.22
CA ALA A 46 -2.61 2.76 1.06
C ALA A 46 -2.60 1.81 2.26
N ASP A 47 -2.40 0.53 2.00
CA ASP A 47 -2.26 -0.50 3.02
C ASP A 47 -1.13 -1.46 2.66
N ALA A 48 -0.49 -2.01 3.68
CA ALA A 48 0.63 -2.93 3.50
C ALA A 48 0.64 -3.96 4.61
N VAL A 49 0.84 -5.22 4.23
CA VAL A 49 1.10 -6.31 5.16
C VAL A 49 2.51 -6.81 4.89
N GLN A 50 3.40 -6.60 5.85
CA GLN A 50 4.82 -6.90 5.72
C GLN A 50 5.16 -8.07 6.62
N PHE A 51 5.79 -9.11 6.06
CA PHE A 51 6.36 -10.20 6.84
C PHE A 51 7.85 -9.95 6.98
N THR A 52 8.27 -9.48 8.15
CA THR A 52 9.68 -9.19 8.45
C THR A 52 10.15 -10.10 9.58
N PRO A 53 11.45 -10.48 9.61
CA PRO A 53 12.03 -11.14 10.76
C PRO A 53 11.78 -10.36 12.05
N SER A 54 11.59 -11.08 13.15
CA SER A 54 11.60 -10.45 14.47
C SER A 54 13.00 -9.92 14.78
N GLU A 55 13.08 -8.83 15.54
CA GLU A 55 14.36 -8.31 16.00
C GLU A 55 15.04 -9.33 16.91
N ASP A 56 16.32 -9.62 16.66
CA ASP A 56 17.13 -10.48 17.54
C ASP A 56 17.39 -9.73 18.85
N ASN A 57 16.93 -10.28 19.98
CA ASN A 57 17.30 -9.82 21.31
C ASN A 57 18.74 -10.28 21.63
N LYS A 58 19.75 -9.67 21.00
CA LYS A 58 21.15 -9.83 21.44
C LYS A 58 21.40 -8.86 22.60
N SER A 59 21.15 -9.35 23.82
CA SER A 59 21.68 -8.79 25.07
C SER A 59 23.17 -9.12 25.21
#